data_AF-A0A7S2DVR4-F1
#
_entry.id   AF-A0A7S2DVR4-F1
#
_cell.length_a   1.000
_cell.length_b   1.000
_cell.length_c   1.000
_cell.angle_alpha   90.00
_cell.angle_beta   90.00
_cell.angle_gamma   90.00
#
_symmetry.space_group_name_H-M   'P 1'
#
loop_
_entity.id
_entity.type
_entity.pdbx_description
1 polymer ?
#
loop_
_entity_poly.entity_id
_entity_poly.type
_entity_poly.pdbx_seq_one_letter_code
_entity_poly.pdbx_strand_id
1 'polypeptide(L)'
;MSSSPDPRTAHLPQDFSILGPFQPPDPMVKGINYVRAEKKWKLVVCLLIDIIGFSSFLLPIIGEAMDLFWAPIQTYLLWYMFGSVVVAGLSFTEEILPGTDFIPTATIAWTLENTDYGPDFIRQGIGIVKLFGENCRQRRE
;
A
#
# COMPACT_ATOMS: atom_id res chain seq x y z
N MET A 1 -59.69 -18.91 22.83
CA MET A 1 -58.33 -18.49 23.20
C MET A 1 -57.59 -18.15 21.92
N SER A 2 -57.55 -16.86 21.59
CA SER A 2 -56.85 -16.31 20.42
C SER A 2 -55.40 -16.07 20.82
N SER A 3 -54.47 -16.82 20.24
CA SER A 3 -53.03 -16.62 20.44
C SER A 3 -52.55 -15.49 19.54
N SER A 4 -52.17 -14.38 20.17
CA SER A 4 -51.53 -13.22 19.56
C SER A 4 -50.25 -13.61 18.81
N PRO A 5 -50.01 -13.12 17.58
CA PRO A 5 -48.73 -13.30 16.91
C PRO A 5 -47.61 -12.49 17.60
N ASP A 6 -46.43 -13.11 17.69
CA ASP A 6 -45.21 -12.58 18.30
C ASP A 6 -44.60 -11.42 17.47
N PRO A 7 -44.39 -10.22 18.05
CA PRO A 7 -43.84 -9.06 17.35
C PRO A 7 -42.35 -9.18 16.97
N ARG A 8 -41.67 -10.30 17.25
CA ARG A 8 -40.23 -10.50 16.94
C ARG A 8 -39.92 -11.10 15.56
N THR A 9 -40.91 -11.25 14.69
CA THR A 9 -40.73 -11.75 13.30
C THR A 9 -40.72 -10.64 12.24
N ALA A 10 -40.24 -9.44 12.60
CA ALA A 10 -39.89 -8.42 11.61
C ALA A 10 -38.52 -8.77 10.99
N HIS A 11 -38.52 -9.58 9.93
CA HIS A 11 -37.36 -9.76 9.07
C HIS A 11 -37.01 -8.41 8.45
N LEU A 12 -35.88 -7.83 8.88
CA LEU A 12 -35.33 -6.65 8.22
C LEU A 12 -35.00 -7.00 6.76
N PRO A 13 -35.48 -6.21 5.77
CA PRO A 13 -35.11 -6.42 4.38
C PRO A 13 -33.59 -6.24 4.23
N GLN A 14 -32.97 -7.19 3.52
CA GLN A 14 -31.53 -7.27 3.27
C GLN A 14 -31.06 -6.32 2.15
N ASP A 15 -31.76 -5.21 1.91
CA ASP A 15 -31.57 -4.39 0.70
C ASP A 15 -30.69 -3.15 0.89
N PHE A 16 -30.10 -2.93 2.06
CA PHE A 16 -29.11 -1.86 2.27
C PHE A 16 -27.64 -2.32 2.02
N SER A 17 -27.42 -3.13 0.99
CA SER A 17 -26.07 -3.54 0.49
C SER A 17 -25.78 -3.08 -0.94
N ILE A 18 -26.61 -2.19 -1.50
CA ILE A 18 -26.53 -1.77 -2.92
C ILE A 18 -25.28 -0.92 -3.23
N LEU A 19 -24.49 -0.54 -2.23
CA LEU A 19 -23.13 0.00 -2.39
C LEU A 19 -22.18 -0.73 -1.44
N GLY A 20 -21.98 -2.04 -1.67
CA GLY A 20 -20.84 -2.74 -1.09
C GLY A 20 -19.51 -2.04 -1.47
N PRO A 21 -18.44 -2.17 -0.67
CA PRO A 21 -17.14 -1.65 -1.06
C PRO A 21 -16.78 -2.20 -2.43
N PHE A 22 -16.37 -1.32 -3.35
CA PHE A 22 -15.95 -1.71 -4.69
C PHE A 22 -14.97 -2.89 -4.58
N GLN A 23 -15.43 -4.08 -4.95
CA GLN A 23 -14.58 -5.26 -5.01
C GLN A 23 -13.94 -5.26 -6.41
N PRO A 24 -12.65 -4.93 -6.54
CA PRO A 24 -11.97 -5.03 -7.82
C PRO A 24 -11.97 -6.49 -8.29
N PRO A 25 -11.91 -6.74 -9.61
CA PRO A 25 -12.01 -8.08 -10.16
C PRO A 25 -10.95 -9.03 -9.57
N ASP A 26 -11.36 -10.25 -9.22
CA ASP A 26 -10.56 -11.32 -8.60
C ASP A 26 -9.13 -11.49 -9.14
N PRO A 27 -8.87 -11.48 -10.47
CA PRO A 27 -7.51 -11.58 -11.00
C PRO A 27 -6.61 -10.40 -10.60
N MET A 28 -7.17 -9.20 -10.45
CA MET A 28 -6.45 -8.01 -10.01
C MET A 28 -6.04 -8.13 -8.54
N VAL A 29 -6.96 -8.55 -7.68
CA VAL A 29 -6.70 -8.77 -6.24
C VAL A 29 -5.60 -9.82 -6.06
N LYS A 30 -5.62 -10.88 -6.85
CA LYS A 30 -4.61 -11.95 -6.80
C LYS A 30 -3.23 -11.45 -7.24
N GLY A 31 -3.16 -10.66 -8.31
CA GLY A 31 -1.92 -10.06 -8.79
C GLY A 31 -1.28 -9.11 -7.78
N ILE A 32 -2.08 -8.26 -7.14
CA ILE A 32 -1.61 -7.30 -6.13
C ILE A 32 -1.06 -8.02 -4.88
N ASN A 33 -1.77 -9.04 -4.39
CA ASN A 33 -1.29 -9.83 -3.25
C ASN A 33 -0.04 -10.65 -3.60
N TYR A 34 0.10 -11.08 -4.86
CA TYR A 34 1.30 -11.76 -5.34
C TYR A 34 2.53 -10.86 -5.31
N VAL A 35 2.40 -9.61 -5.77
CA VAL A 35 3.47 -8.60 -5.71
C VAL A 35 3.91 -8.36 -4.27
N ARG A 36 2.96 -8.29 -3.33
CA ARG A 36 3.26 -8.09 -1.90
C ARG A 36 3.98 -9.28 -1.27
N ALA A 37 3.62 -10.50 -1.66
CA ALA A 37 4.19 -11.74 -1.09
C ALA A 37 5.60 -12.05 -1.62
N GLU A 38 5.89 -11.71 -2.89
CA GLU A 38 7.17 -12.02 -3.53
C GLU A 38 8.15 -10.86 -3.41
N LYS A 39 9.19 -11.05 -2.57
CA LYS A 39 10.24 -10.05 -2.29
C LYS A 39 10.81 -9.41 -3.56
N LYS A 40 11.07 -10.22 -4.60
CA LYS A 40 11.64 -9.76 -5.88
C LYS A 40 10.69 -8.85 -6.64
N TRP A 41 9.42 -9.20 -6.72
CA TRP A 41 8.42 -8.39 -7.42
C TRP A 41 8.10 -7.11 -6.66
N LYS A 42 8.04 -7.20 -5.33
CA LYS A 42 7.91 -6.01 -4.47
C LYS A 42 9.05 -5.02 -4.72
N LEU A 43 10.29 -5.49 -4.84
CA LEU A 43 11.46 -4.65 -5.15
C LEU A 43 11.31 -3.97 -6.52
N VAL A 44 10.90 -4.72 -7.55
CA VAL A 44 10.69 -4.16 -8.89
C VAL A 44 9.68 -3.03 -8.86
N VAL A 45 8.56 -3.20 -8.14
CA VAL A 45 7.55 -2.14 -7.98
C VAL A 45 8.12 -0.92 -7.23
N CYS A 46 8.90 -1.13 -6.18
CA CYS A 46 9.55 -0.02 -5.46
C CYS A 46 10.51 0.77 -6.37
N LEU A 47 11.32 0.07 -7.16
CA LEU A 47 12.23 0.70 -8.12
C LEU A 47 11.47 1.51 -9.18
N LEU A 48 10.34 1.00 -9.68
CA LEU A 48 9.51 1.73 -10.63
C LEU A 48 8.91 2.98 -10.01
N ILE A 49 8.44 2.91 -8.77
CA ILE A 49 7.92 4.07 -8.03
C ILE A 49 9.01 5.16 -7.91
N ASP A 50 10.20 4.79 -7.44
CA ASP A 50 11.30 5.75 -7.25
C ASP A 50 11.79 6.33 -8.60
N ILE A 51 11.81 5.55 -9.69
CA ILE A 51 12.17 6.04 -11.03
C ILE A 51 11.13 7.04 -11.57
N ILE A 52 9.85 6.80 -11.30
CA ILE A 52 8.78 7.73 -11.72
C ILE A 52 8.89 9.03 -10.94
N GLY A 53 9.09 8.97 -9.61
CA GLY A 53 9.34 10.18 -8.81
C GLY A 53 10.57 10.96 -9.29
N PHE A 54 11.66 10.25 -9.60
CA PHE A 54 12.86 10.90 -10.16
C PHE A 54 12.65 11.50 -11.55
N SER A 55 11.62 11.09 -12.30
CA SER A 55 11.38 11.62 -13.65
C SER A 55 10.96 13.10 -13.64
N SER A 56 10.51 13.63 -12.49
CA SER A 56 10.19 15.05 -12.31
C SER A 56 11.41 15.97 -12.51
N PHE A 57 12.64 15.48 -12.29
CA PHE A 57 13.88 16.21 -12.63
C PHE A 57 14.11 16.40 -14.13
N LEU A 58 13.55 15.53 -14.98
CA LEU A 58 13.78 15.60 -16.43
C LEU A 58 12.91 16.69 -17.09
N LEU A 59 11.79 17.04 -16.47
CA LEU A 59 10.85 18.06 -16.95
C LEU A 59 10.43 18.98 -15.79
N PRO A 60 11.31 19.83 -15.24
CA PRO A 60 11.10 20.51 -13.95
C PRO A 60 9.78 21.31 -13.84
N ILE A 61 9.29 21.91 -14.93
CA ILE A 61 8.03 22.69 -14.91
C ILE A 61 6.78 21.80 -15.00
N ILE A 62 6.87 20.66 -15.67
CA ILE A 62 5.73 19.73 -15.88
C ILE A 62 5.70 18.66 -14.79
N GLY A 63 6.88 18.20 -14.35
CA GLY A 63 7.09 17.26 -13.26
C GLY A 63 6.50 17.78 -11.96
N GLU A 64 6.86 19.00 -11.54
CA GLU A 64 6.31 19.61 -10.32
C GLU A 64 4.76 19.72 -10.32
N ALA A 65 4.14 19.89 -11.50
CA ALA A 65 2.69 19.89 -11.63
C ALA A 65 2.09 18.47 -11.57
N MET A 66 2.83 17.45 -12.03
CA MET A 66 2.44 16.05 -11.93
C MET A 66 2.56 15.51 -10.51
N ASP A 67 3.49 16.04 -9.71
CA ASP A 67 3.68 15.63 -8.32
C ASP A 67 2.41 15.86 -7.47
N LEU A 68 1.58 16.86 -7.79
CA LEU A 68 0.28 17.08 -7.14
C LEU A 68 -0.69 15.89 -7.30
N PHE A 69 -0.60 15.17 -8.43
CA PHE A 69 -1.38 13.97 -8.70
C PHE A 69 -0.64 12.70 -8.31
N TRP A 70 0.68 12.66 -8.51
CA TRP A 70 1.49 11.49 -8.26
C TRP A 70 1.73 11.26 -6.76
N ALA A 71 2.01 12.30 -5.97
CA ALA A 71 2.22 12.21 -4.53
C ALA A 71 1.10 11.46 -3.78
N PRO A 72 -0.22 11.77 -3.95
CA PRO A 72 -1.27 11.01 -3.28
C PRO A 72 -1.38 9.56 -3.77
N ILE A 73 -1.10 9.30 -5.06
CA ILE A 73 -1.10 7.95 -5.62
C ILE A 73 0.06 7.14 -5.03
N GLN A 74 1.28 7.70 -5.04
CA GLN A 74 2.48 7.08 -4.49
C GLN A 74 2.32 6.78 -2.99
N THR A 75 1.82 7.75 -2.23
CA THR A 75 1.53 7.62 -0.79
C THR A 75 0.57 6.46 -0.53
N TYR A 76 -0.51 6.38 -1.31
CA TYR A 76 -1.47 5.28 -1.18
C TYR A 76 -0.85 3.93 -1.53
N LEU A 77 -0.04 3.85 -2.60
CA LEU A 77 0.65 2.63 -3.01
C LEU A 77 1.62 2.14 -1.93
N LEU A 78 2.43 3.03 -1.35
CA LEU A 78 3.41 2.66 -0.32
C LEU A 78 2.75 2.32 1.01
N TRP A 79 1.72 3.06 1.42
CA TRP A 79 0.90 2.67 2.56
C TRP A 79 0.29 1.28 2.36
N TYR A 80 -0.24 1.01 1.17
CA TYR A 80 -0.80 -0.30 0.83
C TYR A 80 0.27 -1.39 0.78
N MET A 81 1.48 -1.13 0.30
CA MET A 81 2.55 -2.12 0.18
C MET A 81 3.23 -2.47 1.51
N PHE A 82 3.43 -1.48 2.38
CA PHE A 82 4.23 -1.61 3.61
C PHE A 82 3.41 -1.52 4.90
N GLY A 83 2.16 -1.05 4.82
CA GLY A 83 1.31 -0.81 6.00
C GLY A 83 1.84 0.29 6.93
N SER A 84 2.89 1.01 6.52
CA SER A 84 3.58 2.02 7.33
C SER A 84 3.11 3.42 6.94
N VAL A 85 2.55 4.14 7.92
CA VAL A 85 2.21 5.56 7.77
C VAL A 85 3.46 6.42 7.66
N VAL A 86 4.57 6.01 8.30
CA VAL A 86 5.84 6.74 8.26
C VAL A 86 6.42 6.69 6.85
N VAL A 87 6.51 5.51 6.22
CA VAL A 87 7.00 5.38 4.84
C VAL A 87 6.13 6.18 3.87
N ALA A 88 4.81 6.07 4.01
CA ALA A 88 3.87 6.81 3.17
C ALA A 88 4.03 8.32 3.32
N GLY A 89 4.11 8.82 4.56
CA GLY A 89 4.26 10.25 4.84
C GLY A 89 5.62 10.80 4.39
N LEU A 90 6.70 10.02 4.51
CA LEU A 90 8.01 10.40 3.97
C LEU A 90 7.97 10.53 2.45
N SER A 91 7.41 9.55 1.74
CA SER A 91 7.29 9.60 0.28
C SER A 91 6.45 10.79 -0.20
N PHE A 92 5.34 11.08 0.50
CA PHE A 92 4.50 12.23 0.18
C PHE A 92 5.25 13.56 0.35
N THR A 93 6.05 13.65 1.40
CA THR A 93 6.81 14.86 1.73
C THR A 93 7.91 15.08 0.70
N GLU A 94 8.55 13.99 0.24
CA GLU A 94 9.59 14.06 -0.78
C GLU A 94 9.04 14.58 -2.11
N GLU A 95 7.89 14.08 -2.55
CA GLU A 95 7.25 14.50 -3.83
C GLU A 95 6.66 15.92 -3.78
N ILE A 96 6.24 16.43 -2.62
CA ILE A 96 5.72 17.81 -2.50
C ILE A 96 6.83 18.84 -2.42
N LEU A 97 8.02 18.43 -1.97
CA LEU A 97 9.15 19.32 -1.79
C LEU A 97 10.03 19.29 -3.05
N PRO A 98 10.06 20.36 -3.86
CA PRO A 98 10.86 20.36 -5.07
C PRO A 98 12.34 20.18 -4.74
N GLY A 99 12.96 19.18 -5.35
CA GLY A 99 14.38 18.88 -5.20
C GLY A 99 14.72 17.86 -4.10
N THR A 100 13.73 17.23 -3.46
CA THR A 100 13.96 16.08 -2.55
C THR A 100 13.72 14.72 -3.19
N ASP A 101 13.26 14.66 -4.44
CA ASP A 101 12.89 13.43 -5.18
C ASP A 101 14.08 12.52 -5.55
N PHE A 102 15.29 12.83 -5.07
CA PHE A 102 16.47 12.00 -5.29
C PHE A 102 16.58 10.84 -4.29
N ILE A 103 15.77 10.86 -3.23
CA ILE A 103 15.81 9.85 -2.17
C ILE A 103 14.92 8.66 -2.58
N PRO A 104 15.48 7.45 -2.77
CA PRO A 104 14.71 6.29 -3.22
C PRO A 104 13.93 5.64 -2.06
N THR A 105 12.92 6.35 -1.54
CA THR A 105 12.20 5.98 -0.31
C THR A 105 11.45 4.66 -0.42
N ALA A 106 10.88 4.33 -1.58
CA ALA A 106 10.22 3.02 -1.75
C ALA A 106 11.25 1.88 -1.65
N THR A 107 12.41 2.04 -2.26
CA THR A 107 13.51 1.05 -2.22
C THR A 107 14.13 0.93 -0.82
N ILE A 108 14.25 2.04 -0.08
CA ILE A 108 14.68 2.02 1.33
C ILE A 108 13.68 1.25 2.20
N ALA A 109 12.39 1.53 2.05
CA ALA A 109 11.34 0.82 2.77
C ALA A 109 11.37 -0.70 2.50
N TRP A 110 11.58 -1.09 1.24
CA TRP A 110 11.79 -2.49 0.87
C TRP A 110 13.00 -3.11 1.57
N THR A 111 14.12 -2.39 1.62
CA THR A 111 15.35 -2.85 2.24
C THR A 111 15.17 -3.09 3.74
N LEU A 112 14.51 -2.17 4.45
CA LEU A 112 14.24 -2.25 5.89
C LEU A 112 13.30 -3.41 6.25
N GLU A 113 12.34 -3.70 5.38
CA GLU A 113 11.42 -4.84 5.54
C GLU A 113 12.12 -6.18 5.28
N ASN A 114 12.94 -6.25 4.23
CA ASN A 114 13.46 -7.52 3.69
C ASN A 114 14.86 -7.87 4.16
N THR A 115 15.56 -6.93 4.79
CA THR A 115 16.93 -7.10 5.29
C THR A 115 17.00 -6.76 6.77
N ASP A 116 17.92 -7.41 7.49
CA ASP A 116 18.16 -7.15 8.91
C ASP A 116 19.20 -6.04 9.15
N TYR A 117 19.29 -5.09 8.22
CA TYR A 117 20.10 -3.91 8.38
C TYR A 117 19.30 -2.83 9.12
N GLY A 118 19.80 -2.41 10.29
CA GLY A 118 19.26 -1.30 11.06
C GLY A 118 18.93 -1.68 12.51
N PRO A 119 19.04 -0.74 13.46
CA PRO A 119 18.73 -0.99 14.85
C PRO A 119 17.21 -1.21 15.04
N ASP A 120 16.83 -2.12 15.94
CA ASP A 120 15.44 -2.56 16.12
C ASP A 120 14.45 -1.42 16.37
N PHE A 121 14.91 -0.33 17.01
CA PHE A 121 14.08 0.84 17.28
C PHE A 121 13.59 1.53 16.00
N ILE A 122 14.37 1.52 14.91
CA ILE A 122 13.96 2.11 13.62
C ILE A 122 12.89 1.24 12.97
N ARG A 123 13.03 -0.09 13.04
CA ARG A 123 12.04 -1.03 12.48
C ARG A 123 10.70 -0.89 13.20
N GLN A 124 10.73 -0.76 14.52
CA GLN A 124 9.54 -0.54 15.34
C GLN A 124 8.94 0.85 15.12
N GLY A 125 9.76 1.90 15.05
CA GLY A 125 9.31 3.28 14.83
C GLY A 125 8.69 3.53 13.46
N ILE A 126 9.18 2.85 12.41
CA ILE A 126 8.61 2.94 11.06
C ILE A 126 7.32 2.11 10.97
N GLY A 127 7.13 1.09 11.81
CA GLY A 127 5.87 0.34 11.86
C GLY A 127 5.58 -0.41 10.55
N ILE A 128 6.61 -0.89 9.85
CA ILE A 128 6.42 -1.73 8.66
C ILE A 128 5.73 -3.00 9.12
N VAL A 129 4.50 -3.20 8.67
CA VAL A 129 3.79 -4.45 8.93
C VAL A 129 4.46 -5.50 8.06
N LYS A 130 5.01 -6.55 8.68
CA LYS A 130 5.46 -7.74 7.94
C LYS A 130 4.23 -8.39 7.32
N LEU A 131 3.84 -7.95 6.13
CA LEU A 131 2.69 -8.47 5.43
C LEU A 131 3.09 -9.81 4.80
N PHE A 132 2.90 -10.88 5.58
CA PHE A 132 2.85 -12.27 5.14
C PHE A 132 3.98 -12.71 4.19
N GLY A 133 5.12 -13.13 4.75
CA GLY A 133 6.30 -13.49 3.96
C GLY A 133 7.13 -14.69 4.42
N GLU A 134 6.66 -15.49 5.38
CA GLU A 134 7.39 -16.71 5.78
C GLU A 134 6.75 -18.00 5.22
N ASN A 135 5.41 -18.07 5.13
CA ASN A 135 4.73 -19.32 4.76
C ASN A 135 4.70 -19.68 3.26
N CYS A 136 5.03 -18.78 2.33
CA CYS A 136 5.05 -19.12 0.89
C CYS A 136 6.41 -19.67 0.40
N ARG A 137 7.49 -19.51 1.18
CA ARG A 137 8.81 -20.06 0.84
C ARG A 137 9.04 -21.47 1.38
N GLN A 138 8.34 -21.87 2.44
CA GLN A 138 8.41 -23.21 3.03
C GLN A 138 7.69 -24.33 2.24
N ARG A 139 7.13 -24.02 1.06
CA ARG A 139 6.47 -25.02 0.20
C ARG A 139 7.20 -25.28 -1.13
N ARG A 140 8.44 -24.79 -1.24
CA ARG A 140 9.33 -24.99 -2.41
C ARG A 140 10.68 -25.64 -2.06
N GLU A 141 10.84 -26.11 -0.84
CA GLU A 141 11.93 -26.97 -0.36
C GLU A 141 11.29 -28.20 0.31
#